data_AF-A0A810L5A2-F1
#
_entry.id   AF-A0A810L5A2-F1
#
_cell.length_a   1.000
_cell.length_b   1.000
_cell.length_c   1.000
_cell.angle_alpha   90.00
_cell.angle_beta   90.00
_cell.angle_gamma   90.00
#
_symmetry.space_group_name_H-M   'P 1'
#
loop_
_entity.id
_entity.type
_entity.pdbx_description
1 polymer ?
#
loop_
_entity_poly.entity_id
_entity_poly.type
_entity_poly.pdbx_seq_one_letter_code
_entity_poly.pdbx_strand_id
1 'polypeptide(L)'
;MQVTARPDELIREYDESVIAADHRSAMEYAYALTEIYRWRADIPNAEKYAIKCLDHAESISADTLEEVTTRRLNIGGIELPERLHDGVVRSRFAHLLPEPQES
;
A
#
# COMPACT_ATOMS: atom_id res chain seq x y z
N MET A 1 -14.80 9.70 5.29
CA MET A 1 -13.65 8.92 5.76
C MET A 1 -13.08 9.60 7.01
N GLN A 2 -13.04 8.90 8.15
CA GLN A 2 -12.35 9.38 9.34
C GLN A 2 -11.06 8.57 9.49
N VAL A 3 -9.91 9.19 9.25
CA VAL A 3 -8.61 8.57 9.55
C VAL A 3 -8.43 8.60 11.06
N THR A 4 -8.32 7.43 11.67
CA THR A 4 -8.28 7.28 13.13
C THR A 4 -6.90 6.95 13.67
N ALA A 5 -6.05 6.30 12.86
CA ALA A 5 -4.70 5.94 13.26
C ALA A 5 -3.68 7.06 13.01
N ARG A 6 -2.62 7.06 13.84
CA ARG A 6 -1.46 7.92 13.61
C ARG A 6 -0.53 7.26 12.58
N PRO A 7 0.05 8.02 11.63
CA PRO A 7 0.96 7.45 10.64
C PRO A 7 2.13 6.71 11.27
N ASP A 8 2.73 7.22 12.35
CA ASP A 8 3.82 6.56 13.09
C ASP A 8 3.47 5.13 13.54
N GLU A 9 2.24 4.89 13.98
CA GLU A 9 1.81 3.56 14.40
C GLU A 9 1.79 2.61 13.20
N LEU A 10 1.23 3.05 12.08
CA LEU A 10 1.17 2.26 10.84
C LEU A 10 2.55 2.08 10.20
N ILE A 11 3.45 3.06 10.32
CA ILE A 11 4.85 2.94 9.87
C ILE A 11 5.55 1.81 10.63
N ARG A 12 5.35 1.75 11.95
CA ARG A 12 5.93 0.67 12.75
C ARG A 12 5.44 -0.70 12.31
N GLU A 13 4.12 -0.87 12.12
CA GLU A 13 3.56 -2.15 11.65
C GLU A 13 4.00 -2.50 10.22
N TYR A 14 4.17 -1.48 9.36
CA TYR A 14 4.76 -1.64 8.04
C TYR A 14 6.20 -2.15 8.15
N ASP A 15 7.04 -1.51 8.95
CA ASP A 15 8.46 -1.87 9.12
C ASP A 15 8.60 -3.28 9.71
N GLU A 16 7.77 -3.64 10.70
CA GLU A 16 7.70 -5.00 11.26
C GLU A 16 7.33 -6.04 10.18
N SER A 17 6.38 -5.72 9.30
CA SER A 17 5.99 -6.60 8.19
C SER A 17 7.12 -6.79 7.17
N VAL A 18 7.86 -5.72 6.86
CA VAL A 18 9.03 -5.78 5.97
C VAL A 18 10.13 -6.64 6.58
N ILE A 19 10.42 -6.47 7.88
CA ILE A 19 11.42 -7.28 8.60
C ILE A 19 11.04 -8.77 8.60
N ALA A 20 9.73 -9.07 8.73
CA ALA A 20 9.21 -10.43 8.68
C ALA A 20 9.13 -11.03 7.27
N ALA A 21 9.51 -10.27 6.22
CA ALA A 21 9.30 -10.61 4.81
C ALA A 21 7.84 -10.93 4.46
N ASP A 22 6.88 -10.36 5.20
CA ASP A 22 5.45 -10.48 4.89
C ASP A 22 5.05 -9.39 3.89
N HIS A 23 5.37 -9.63 2.61
CA HIS A 23 5.08 -8.69 1.53
C HIS A 23 3.61 -8.30 1.44
N ARG A 24 2.69 -9.20 1.79
CA ARG A 24 1.25 -8.90 1.76
C ARG A 24 0.88 -7.89 2.83
N SER A 25 1.27 -8.12 4.08
CA SER A 25 0.99 -7.15 5.15
C SER A 25 1.70 -5.83 4.88
N ALA A 26 2.94 -5.85 4.40
CA ALA A 26 3.69 -4.64 4.06
C ALA A 26 2.99 -3.83 2.94
N MET A 27 2.47 -4.49 1.90
CA MET A 27 1.67 -3.87 0.84
C MET A 27 0.39 -3.23 1.39
N GLU A 28 -0.37 -3.94 2.24
CA GLU A 28 -1.60 -3.41 2.85
C GLU A 28 -1.35 -2.15 3.68
N TYR A 29 -0.30 -2.15 4.52
CA TYR A 29 0.08 -0.98 5.29
C TYR A 29 0.58 0.17 4.42
N ALA A 30 1.37 -0.12 3.38
CA ALA A 30 1.83 0.89 2.43
C ALA A 30 0.66 1.56 1.70
N TYR A 31 -0.35 0.79 1.26
CA TYR A 31 -1.58 1.32 0.67
C TYR A 31 -2.30 2.28 1.62
N ALA A 32 -2.49 1.87 2.88
CA ALA A 32 -3.16 2.70 3.88
C ALA A 32 -2.37 3.98 4.18
N LEU A 33 -1.04 3.89 4.30
CA LEU A 33 -0.16 5.05 4.49
C LEU A 33 -0.26 6.03 3.33
N THR A 34 -0.25 5.55 2.08
CA THR A 34 -0.44 6.40 0.89
C THR A 34 -1.73 7.20 0.99
N GLU A 35 -2.88 6.55 1.23
CA GLU A 35 -4.17 7.24 1.32
C GLU A 35 -4.23 8.24 2.49
N ILE A 36 -3.63 7.90 3.63
CA ILE A 36 -3.56 8.80 4.79
C ILE A 36 -2.73 10.05 4.47
N TYR A 37 -1.57 9.88 3.84
CA TYR A 37 -0.72 11.02 3.47
C TYR A 37 -1.34 11.88 2.38
N ARG A 38 -2.01 11.27 1.39
CA ARG A 38 -2.83 12.00 0.40
C ARG A 38 -3.90 12.85 1.07
N TRP A 39 -4.63 12.28 2.03
CA TRP A 39 -5.67 13.00 2.76
C TRP A 39 -5.12 14.17 3.56
N ARG A 40 -3.88 14.06 4.07
CA ARG A 40 -3.15 15.12 4.77
C ARG A 40 -2.45 16.13 3.85
N ALA A 41 -2.59 15.98 2.53
CA ALA A 41 -1.88 16.75 1.51
C ALA A 41 -0.33 16.67 1.60
N ASP A 42 0.20 15.62 2.23
CA ASP A 42 1.64 15.33 2.27
C ASP A 42 2.01 14.43 1.09
N ILE A 43 2.11 15.06 -0.07
CA ILE A 43 2.36 14.36 -1.34
C ILE A 43 3.70 13.60 -1.36
N PRO A 44 4.83 14.14 -0.85
CA PRO A 44 6.09 13.40 -0.87
C PRO A 44 6.02 12.06 -0.12
N ASN A 45 5.35 12.02 1.04
CA ASN A 45 5.16 10.76 1.74
C ASN A 45 4.13 9.86 1.05
N ALA A 46 3.08 10.42 0.45
CA ALA A 46 2.13 9.64 -0.35
C ALA A 46 2.82 8.91 -1.52
N GLU A 47 3.68 9.59 -2.27
CA GLU A 47 4.48 9.02 -3.36
C GLU A 47 5.42 7.94 -2.86
N LYS A 48 6.18 8.21 -1.79
CA LYS A 48 7.08 7.24 -1.16
C LYS A 48 6.37 5.93 -0.83
N TYR A 49 5.21 5.98 -0.19
CA TYR A 49 4.49 4.77 0.17
C TYR A 49 3.74 4.14 -1.01
N ALA A 50 3.38 4.91 -2.05
CA ALA A 50 2.79 4.37 -3.27
C ALA A 50 3.80 3.48 -4.01
N ILE A 51 5.05 3.94 -4.11
CA ILE A 51 6.16 3.18 -4.70
C ILE A 51 6.40 1.89 -3.90
N LYS A 52 6.53 2.00 -2.57
CA LYS A 52 6.70 0.82 -1.69
C LYS A 52 5.55 -0.19 -1.79
N CYS A 53 4.31 0.32 -1.92
CA CYS A 53 3.13 -0.51 -2.13
C CYS A 53 3.26 -1.32 -3.43
N LEU A 54 3.69 -0.66 -4.51
CA LEU A 54 3.92 -1.31 -5.79
C LEU A 54 5.04 -2.35 -5.71
N ASP A 55 6.19 -2.01 -5.11
CA ASP A 55 7.33 -2.93 -4.97
C ASP A 55 6.92 -4.24 -4.26
N HIS A 56 6.12 -4.14 -3.21
CA HIS A 56 5.59 -5.31 -2.51
C HIS A 56 4.57 -6.07 -3.35
N ALA A 57 3.69 -5.36 -4.07
CA ALA A 57 2.71 -5.99 -4.94
C ALA A 57 3.36 -6.79 -6.07
N GLU A 58 4.46 -6.30 -6.64
CA GLU A 58 5.26 -7.00 -7.67
C GLU A 58 6.05 -8.18 -7.11
N SER A 59 6.34 -8.18 -5.81
CA SER A 59 7.04 -9.27 -5.12
C SER A 59 6.11 -10.43 -4.72
N ILE A 60 4.80 -10.23 -4.76
CA ILE A 60 3.80 -11.25 -4.44
C ILE A 60 3.45 -12.02 -5.71
N SER A 61 3.39 -13.36 -5.64
CA SER A 61 2.82 -14.13 -6.74
C SER A 61 1.34 -13.79 -6.90
N ALA A 62 0.90 -13.55 -8.15
CA ALA A 62 -0.49 -13.36 -8.50
C ALA A 62 -1.11 -14.61 -9.17
N ASP A 63 -0.53 -15.79 -8.94
CA ASP A 63 -0.98 -17.05 -9.54
C ASP A 63 -2.35 -17.50 -9.01
N THR A 64 -2.66 -17.17 -7.75
CA THR A 64 -3.94 -17.52 -7.12
C THR A 64 -4.68 -16.31 -6.55
N LEU A 65 -6.00 -16.46 -6.46
CA LEU A 65 -6.87 -15.45 -5.86
C LEU A 65 -6.53 -15.17 -4.39
N GLU A 66 -6.16 -16.20 -3.64
CA GLU A 66 -5.84 -16.08 -2.22
C GLU A 66 -4.57 -15.25 -2.01
N GLU A 67 -3.64 -15.25 -2.97
CA GLU A 67 -2.39 -14.50 -2.87
C GLU A 67 -2.59 -12.99 -2.94
N VAL A 68 -3.54 -12.56 -3.77
CA VAL A 68 -3.86 -11.14 -4.00
C VAL A 68 -5.01 -10.62 -3.14
N THR A 69 -5.64 -11.49 -2.35
CA THR A 69 -6.74 -11.08 -1.44
C THR A 69 -6.18 -10.43 -0.19
N THR A 70 -6.69 -9.24 0.14
CA THR A 70 -6.32 -8.53 1.36
C THR A 70 -6.78 -9.30 2.59
N ARG A 71 -5.89 -9.44 3.58
CA ARG A 71 -6.19 -10.01 4.90
C ARG A 71 -6.99 -9.05 5.76
N ARG A 72 -6.87 -7.73 5.52
CA ARG A 72 -7.56 -6.68 6.26
C ARG A 72 -8.36 -5.81 5.30
N LEU A 73 -9.61 -5.56 5.66
CA LEU A 73 -10.49 -4.66 4.90
C LEU A 73 -10.39 -3.20 5.36
N ASN A 74 -9.81 -2.96 6.54
CA ASN A 74 -9.58 -1.62 7.07
C ASN A 74 -8.26 -1.53 7.81
N ILE A 75 -7.50 -0.47 7.55
CA ILE A 75 -6.28 -0.12 8.29
C ILE A 75 -6.31 1.38 8.59
N GLY A 76 -6.31 1.74 9.86
CA GLY A 76 -6.24 3.13 10.31
C GLY A 76 -7.40 4.02 9.84
N GLY A 77 -8.55 3.44 9.50
CA GLY A 77 -9.69 4.15 8.93
C GLY A 77 -9.70 4.24 7.40
N ILE A 78 -8.69 3.67 6.72
CA ILE A 78 -8.68 3.49 5.27
C ILE A 78 -9.28 2.15 4.91
N GLU A 79 -10.24 2.14 3.99
CA GLU A 79 -10.77 0.92 3.40
C GLU A 79 -9.83 0.40 2.32
N LEU A 80 -9.47 -0.87 2.41
CA LEU A 80 -8.63 -1.54 1.44
C LEU A 80 -9.52 -2.18 0.35
N PRO A 81 -9.03 -2.26 -0.90
CA PRO A 81 -9.71 -3.04 -1.91
C PRO A 81 -9.64 -4.53 -1.55
N GLU A 82 -10.71 -5.30 -1.81
CA GLU A 82 -10.75 -6.73 -1.51
C GLU A 82 -9.60 -7.53 -2.16
N ARG A 83 -9.13 -7.06 -3.31
CA ARG A 83 -7.98 -7.58 -4.03
C ARG A 83 -6.97 -6.47 -4.21
N LEU A 84 -5.73 -6.71 -3.80
CA LEU A 84 -4.63 -5.78 -3.91
C LEU A 84 -3.46 -6.51 -4.57
N HIS A 85 -3.25 -6.20 -5.85
CA HIS A 85 -2.13 -6.66 -6.66
C HIS A 85 -1.58 -5.48 -7.46
N ASP A 86 -0.45 -5.66 -8.13
CA ASP A 86 0.28 -4.62 -8.86
C ASP A 86 -0.62 -3.79 -9.78
N GLY A 87 -1.47 -4.42 -10.60
CA GLY A 87 -2.39 -3.73 -11.50
C GLY A 87 -3.40 -2.82 -10.79
N VAL A 88 -3.88 -3.23 -9.61
CA VAL A 88 -4.76 -2.38 -8.78
C VAL A 88 -3.97 -1.21 -8.21
N VAL A 89 -2.75 -1.45 -7.70
CA VAL A 89 -1.88 -0.41 -7.15
C VAL A 89 -1.54 0.63 -8.22
N ARG A 90 -1.11 0.18 -9.41
CA ARG A 90 -0.80 1.03 -10.57
C ARG A 90 -2.00 1.88 -10.99
N SER A 91 -3.19 1.29 -11.04
CA SER A 91 -4.41 2.01 -11.39
C SER A 91 -4.80 3.05 -10.34
N ARG A 92 -4.73 2.69 -9.05
CA ARG A 92 -5.15 3.54 -7.93
C ARG A 92 -4.20 4.70 -7.66
N PHE A 93 -2.90 4.47 -7.83
CA PHE A 93 -1.86 5.44 -7.51
C PHE A 93 -1.14 5.96 -8.75
N ALA A 94 -1.74 5.85 -9.94
CA ALA A 94 -1.17 6.31 -11.20
C ALA A 94 -0.63 7.76 -11.14
N HIS A 95 -1.32 8.65 -10.41
CA HIS A 95 -0.94 10.06 -10.24
C HIS A 95 0.16 10.31 -9.20
N LEU A 96 0.63 9.27 -8.49
CA LEU A 96 1.72 9.33 -7.50
C LEU A 96 2.93 8.46 -7.90
N LEU A 97 2.73 7.54 -8.83
CA LEU A 97 3.79 6.68 -9.31
C LEU A 97 4.59 7.40 -10.40
N PRO A 98 5.92 7.19 -10.46
CA PRO A 98 6.70 7.70 -11.57
C PRO A 98 6.18 7.13 -12.88
N GLU A 99 6.26 7.92 -13.96
CA GLU A 99 5.93 7.41 -15.29
C GLU A 99 6.80 6.17 -15.59
N PRO A 100 6.20 5.09 -16.11
CA PRO A 100 6.94 3.89 -16.46
C PRO A 100 8.06 4.28 -17.41
N GLN A 101 9.30 4.07 -16.99
CA GLN A 101 10.46 4.31 -17.85
C GLN A 101 10.43 3.25 -18.94
N GLU A 102 9.98 3.61 -20.15
CA GLU A 102 10.13 2.77 -21.33
C GLU A 102 11.63 2.46 -21.50
N SER A 103 12.01 1.18 -21.37
CA SER A 103 13.38 0.70 -21.59
C SER A 103 13.56 0.26 -23.04
#